data_AF-A0A4S3JRE2-F1
#
_entry.id   AF-A0A4S3JRE2-F1
#
_cell.length_a   1.000
_cell.length_b   1.000
_cell.length_c   1.000
_cell.angle_alpha   90.00
_cell.angle_beta   90.00
_cell.angle_gamma   90.00
#
_symmetry.space_group_name_H-M   'P 1'
#
loop_
_entity.id
_entity.type
_entity.pdbx_description
1 polymer ?
#
loop_
_entity_poly.entity_id
_entity_poly.type
_entity_poly.pdbx_seq_one_letter_code
_entity_poly.pdbx_strand_id
1 'polypeptide(L)'
;MADGPFLAAPASITSITDFRISDQAAGRQGAPLIAFFDALQLHHPTKLRSCQNISGLANYTDREENFDRDGVMGSQGAVDQAIVDEYLRNHPSVAIPPKTTGREILHTLSRHSHYLLDDAGIPAGAKEAITFAWQGMEAIVSRPIPIPGRVQACREYVLGKVSPGPNYIQVLRKVLSPLEPGGDHLAPLTEMINYVDGKVFDNRW
;
A
#
# COMPACT_ATOMS: atom_id res chain seq x y z
N MET A 1 1.44 -14.34 -10.70
CA MET A 1 1.11 -13.26 -11.65
C MET A 1 -0.32 -13.44 -12.09
N ALA A 2 -1.08 -12.36 -12.26
CA ALA A 2 -2.43 -12.37 -12.82
C ALA A 2 -2.43 -11.45 -14.05
N ASP A 3 -2.56 -12.04 -15.23
CA ASP A 3 -2.44 -11.31 -16.48
C ASP A 3 -3.72 -10.52 -16.79
N GLY A 4 -3.55 -9.29 -17.27
CA GLY A 4 -4.61 -8.29 -17.38
C GLY A 4 -5.78 -8.71 -18.29
N PRO A 5 -5.56 -9.27 -19.50
CA PRO A 5 -6.63 -9.79 -20.34
C PRO A 5 -7.42 -10.94 -19.68
N PHE A 6 -6.75 -11.78 -18.89
CA PHE A 6 -7.38 -12.88 -18.15
C PHE A 6 -8.20 -12.40 -16.94
N LEU A 7 -8.00 -11.16 -16.48
CA LEU A 7 -8.90 -10.50 -15.54
C LEU A 7 -10.05 -9.81 -16.27
N ALA A 8 -9.74 -9.05 -17.32
CA ALA A 8 -10.70 -8.18 -18.00
C ALA A 8 -11.79 -8.95 -18.75
N ALA A 9 -11.42 -10.05 -19.42
CA ALA A 9 -12.35 -10.85 -20.22
C ALA A 9 -13.46 -11.50 -19.39
N PRO A 10 -13.18 -12.29 -18.32
CA PRO A 10 -14.25 -12.90 -17.53
C PRO A 10 -15.00 -11.89 -16.66
N ALA A 11 -14.35 -10.84 -16.17
CA ALA A 11 -15.01 -9.82 -15.36
C ALA A 11 -15.91 -8.88 -16.19
N SER A 12 -15.76 -8.86 -17.52
CA SER A 12 -16.37 -7.85 -18.40
C SER A 12 -16.08 -6.39 -17.97
N ILE A 13 -14.92 -6.18 -17.33
CA ILE A 13 -14.50 -4.91 -16.76
C ILE A 13 -13.06 -4.62 -17.18
N THR A 14 -12.81 -3.41 -17.66
CA THR A 14 -11.46 -2.90 -17.93
C THR A 14 -10.61 -3.02 -16.69
N SER A 15 -9.48 -3.71 -16.81
CA SER A 15 -8.60 -4.04 -15.68
C SER A 15 -7.28 -3.29 -15.79
N ILE A 16 -6.66 -2.98 -14.64
CA ILE A 16 -5.34 -2.35 -14.57
C ILE A 16 -4.43 -3.27 -13.76
N THR A 17 -3.26 -3.61 -14.32
CA THR A 17 -2.28 -4.51 -13.70
C THR A 17 -0.88 -3.89 -13.74
N ASP A 18 0.15 -4.61 -13.27
CA ASP A 18 1.57 -4.25 -13.48
C ASP A 18 2.06 -2.95 -12.82
N PHE A 19 1.47 -2.54 -11.69
CA PHE A 19 1.86 -1.31 -10.97
C PHE A 19 3.34 -1.29 -10.54
N ARG A 20 3.87 -2.41 -10.03
CA ARG A 20 5.24 -2.50 -9.50
C ARG A 20 6.30 -2.28 -10.58
N ILE A 21 6.11 -2.87 -11.76
CA ILE A 21 7.06 -2.74 -12.87
C ILE A 21 7.03 -1.33 -13.45
N SER A 22 5.87 -0.64 -13.46
CA SER A 22 5.79 0.77 -13.82
C SER A 22 6.57 1.66 -12.85
N ASP A 23 6.50 1.38 -11.55
CA ASP A 23 7.26 2.13 -10.55
C ASP A 23 8.78 1.89 -10.66
N GLN A 24 9.18 0.67 -10.99
CA GLN A 24 10.57 0.34 -11.32
C GLN A 24 11.06 1.05 -12.58
N ALA A 25 10.21 1.13 -13.62
CA ALA A 25 10.51 1.88 -14.84
C ALA A 25 10.66 3.40 -14.58
N ALA A 26 10.05 3.91 -13.50
CA ALA A 26 10.23 5.28 -13.02
C ALA A 26 11.52 5.46 -12.17
N GLY A 27 12.31 4.41 -11.99
CA GLY A 27 13.60 4.44 -11.28
C GLY A 27 13.52 4.13 -9.78
N ARG A 28 12.40 3.57 -9.28
CA ARG A 28 12.21 3.17 -7.88
C ARG A 28 12.22 1.65 -7.71
N GLN A 29 11.96 1.15 -6.50
CA GLN A 29 12.06 -0.29 -6.18
C GLN A 29 10.81 -1.11 -6.58
N GLY A 30 9.66 -0.49 -6.87
CA GLY A 30 8.40 -1.21 -7.11
C GLY A 30 7.64 -1.61 -5.84
N ALA A 31 8.06 -1.11 -4.68
CA ALA A 31 7.48 -1.39 -3.38
C ALA A 31 7.88 -0.30 -2.36
N PRO A 32 7.11 -0.09 -1.27
CA PRO A 32 5.88 -0.83 -0.92
C PRO A 32 4.64 -0.39 -1.70
N LEU A 33 4.65 0.78 -2.35
CA LEU A 33 3.49 1.41 -3.01
C LEU A 33 2.29 1.67 -2.07
N ILE A 34 2.54 1.80 -0.77
CA ILE A 34 1.50 2.04 0.25
C ILE A 34 1.64 3.42 0.92
N ALA A 35 2.86 3.97 0.96
CA ALA A 35 3.17 5.16 1.75
C ALA A 35 2.33 6.40 1.39
N PHE A 36 1.90 6.53 0.12
CA PHE A 36 1.04 7.63 -0.30
C PHE A 36 -0.32 7.60 0.42
N PHE A 37 -0.89 6.40 0.56
CA PHE A 37 -2.19 6.21 1.21
C PHE A 37 -2.06 6.38 2.73
N ASP A 38 -1.01 5.83 3.33
CA ASP A 38 -0.74 6.02 4.77
C ASP A 38 -0.56 7.52 5.09
N ALA A 39 0.15 8.27 4.25
CA ALA A 39 0.32 9.71 4.43
C ALA A 39 -1.01 10.47 4.29
N LEU A 40 -1.80 10.20 3.25
CA LEU A 40 -3.11 10.85 3.05
C LEU A 40 -4.10 10.51 4.17
N GLN A 41 -4.10 9.27 4.68
CA GLN A 41 -5.03 8.84 5.72
C GLN A 41 -4.60 9.29 7.12
N LEU A 42 -3.31 9.24 7.44
CA LEU A 42 -2.81 9.37 8.81
C LEU A 42 -2.07 10.69 9.06
N HIS A 43 -2.06 11.64 8.13
CA HIS A 43 -1.49 12.96 8.41
C HIS A 43 -2.19 13.57 9.64
N HIS A 44 -1.40 14.19 10.53
CA HIS A 44 -1.92 14.78 11.76
C HIS A 44 -1.24 16.13 12.01
N PRO A 45 -1.97 17.17 12.46
CA PRO A 45 -1.39 18.50 12.68
C PRO A 45 -0.27 18.52 13.73
N THR A 46 -0.32 17.62 14.72
CA THR A 46 0.58 17.66 15.89
C THR A 46 1.22 16.33 16.27
N LYS A 47 0.84 15.21 15.63
CA LYS A 47 1.26 13.86 16.05
C LYS A 47 2.10 13.22 14.95
N LEU A 48 3.24 12.66 15.33
CA LEU A 48 3.97 11.74 14.47
C LEU A 48 3.27 10.38 14.51
N ARG A 49 2.88 9.86 13.35
CA ARG A 49 2.23 8.55 13.22
C ARG A 49 3.06 7.65 12.31
N SER A 50 3.05 6.36 12.62
CA SER A 50 3.66 5.30 11.83
C SER A 50 2.62 4.23 11.55
N CYS A 51 2.53 3.74 10.32
CA CYS A 51 1.68 2.61 9.97
C CYS A 51 2.56 1.39 9.71
N GLN A 52 2.44 0.38 10.56
CA GLN A 52 3.17 -0.88 10.41
C GLN A 52 2.25 -1.93 9.79
N ASN A 53 2.60 -2.42 8.61
CA ASN A 53 1.99 -3.62 8.04
C ASN A 53 2.79 -4.86 8.50
N ILE A 54 2.15 -5.87 9.05
CA ILE A 54 2.80 -7.13 9.44
C ILE A 54 2.14 -8.25 8.65
N SER A 55 2.83 -8.71 7.60
CA SER A 55 2.37 -9.77 6.71
C SER A 55 3.44 -10.84 6.49
N GLY A 56 3.16 -11.80 5.60
CA GLY A 56 3.84 -13.10 5.44
C GLY A 56 5.28 -13.10 4.91
N LEU A 57 6.17 -12.22 5.39
CA LEU A 57 7.61 -12.40 5.21
C LEU A 57 8.19 -13.52 6.10
N ALA A 58 7.35 -14.32 6.76
CA ALA A 58 7.71 -15.55 7.45
C ALA A 58 6.57 -16.56 7.30
N ASN A 59 6.88 -17.73 6.70
CA ASN A 59 5.97 -18.86 6.63
C ASN A 59 6.45 -19.93 7.62
N TYR A 60 5.56 -20.44 8.46
CA TYR A 60 5.78 -21.60 9.30
C TYR A 60 4.71 -22.64 8.96
N THR A 61 5.12 -23.86 8.66
CA THR A 61 4.20 -24.96 8.34
C THR A 61 4.50 -26.09 9.29
N ASP A 62 3.70 -26.21 10.35
CA ASP A 62 3.57 -27.46 11.10
C ASP A 62 2.11 -27.61 11.55
N ARG A 63 1.52 -28.76 11.22
CA ARG A 63 0.14 -29.20 11.54
C ARG A 63 -1.01 -28.31 11.06
N GLU A 64 -1.68 -28.70 9.96
CA GLU A 64 -2.96 -28.21 9.40
C GLU A 64 -3.15 -26.67 9.21
N GLU A 65 -2.61 -25.82 10.07
CA GLU A 65 -2.59 -24.38 10.01
C GLU A 65 -1.19 -23.88 9.58
N ASN A 66 -1.17 -22.97 8.61
CA ASN A 66 0.08 -22.40 8.08
C ASN A 66 0.55 -21.13 8.84
N PHE A 67 0.04 -20.92 10.06
CA PHE A 67 0.36 -19.76 10.91
C PHE A 67 0.07 -20.05 12.39
N ASP A 68 0.69 -19.28 13.29
CA ASP A 68 0.41 -19.34 14.73
C ASP A 68 -0.84 -18.51 15.07
N ARG A 69 -2.00 -19.16 15.08
CA ARG A 69 -3.29 -18.53 15.36
C ARG A 69 -3.28 -17.87 16.74
N ASP A 70 -3.60 -16.57 16.76
CA ASP A 70 -3.62 -15.73 17.96
C ASP A 70 -2.30 -15.73 18.77
N GLY A 71 -1.19 -16.19 18.17
CA GLY A 71 0.11 -16.29 18.84
C GLY A 71 0.16 -17.37 19.94
N VAL A 72 -0.71 -18.38 19.91
CA VAL A 72 -0.83 -19.39 20.98
C VAL A 72 0.49 -20.16 21.16
N MET A 73 1.13 -20.62 20.07
CA MET A 73 2.38 -21.36 20.16
C MET A 73 3.51 -20.47 20.68
N GLY A 74 3.63 -19.25 20.15
CA GLY A 74 4.62 -18.27 20.59
C GLY A 74 4.46 -17.88 22.06
N SER A 75 3.22 -17.75 22.54
CA SER A 75 2.92 -17.40 23.94
C SER A 75 3.30 -18.49 24.95
N GLN A 76 3.38 -19.74 24.50
CA GLN A 76 3.78 -20.90 25.32
C GLN A 76 5.30 -21.11 25.34
N GLY A 77 6.02 -20.53 24.38
CA GLY A 77 7.46 -20.63 24.26
C GLY A 77 8.23 -19.68 25.18
N ALA A 78 9.54 -19.91 25.28
CA ALA A 78 10.48 -18.96 25.86
C ALA A 78 11.42 -18.43 24.78
N VAL A 79 11.62 -17.11 24.73
CA VAL A 79 12.50 -16.49 23.74
C VAL A 79 13.96 -16.75 24.10
N ASP A 80 14.71 -17.37 23.19
CA ASP A 80 16.18 -17.39 23.26
C ASP A 80 16.73 -16.10 22.63
N GLN A 81 17.14 -15.17 23.49
CA GLN A 81 17.64 -13.87 23.05
C GLN A 81 18.95 -13.98 22.24
N ALA A 82 19.77 -15.00 22.49
CA ALA A 82 21.03 -15.15 21.76
C ALA A 82 20.78 -15.45 20.27
N ILE A 83 19.79 -16.31 19.98
CA ILE A 83 19.36 -16.62 18.61
C ILE A 83 18.77 -15.37 17.94
N VAL A 84 17.94 -14.61 18.65
CA VAL A 84 17.35 -13.36 18.12
C VAL A 84 18.45 -12.36 17.77
N ASP A 85 19.42 -12.15 18.66
CA ASP A 85 20.51 -11.20 18.46
C ASP A 85 21.43 -11.62 17.32
N GLU A 86 21.75 -12.91 17.22
CA GLU A 86 22.53 -13.47 16.12
C GLU A 86 21.83 -13.26 14.77
N TYR A 87 20.54 -13.55 14.70
CA TYR A 87 19.75 -13.33 13.48
C TYR A 87 19.74 -11.85 13.09
N LEU A 88 19.45 -10.95 14.03
CA LEU A 88 19.38 -9.50 13.76
C LEU A 88 20.73 -8.93 13.31
N ARG A 89 21.86 -9.38 13.87
CA ARG A 89 23.19 -8.91 13.44
C ARG A 89 23.50 -9.24 11.98
N ASN A 90 23.02 -10.38 11.49
CA ASN A 90 23.37 -10.90 10.18
C ASN A 90 22.30 -10.67 9.12
N HIS A 91 21.11 -10.17 9.50
CA HIS A 91 19.99 -10.07 8.58
C HIS A 91 19.98 -8.74 7.78
N PRO A 92 19.78 -8.78 6.45
CA PRO A 92 19.70 -7.58 5.60
C PRO A 92 18.61 -6.57 5.99
N SER A 93 17.65 -6.96 6.83
CA SER A 93 16.56 -6.10 7.31
C SER A 93 17.01 -4.99 8.25
N VAL A 94 18.27 -4.94 8.68
CA VAL A 94 18.82 -3.83 9.50
C VAL A 94 19.34 -2.66 8.64
N ALA A 95 19.34 -2.78 7.31
CA ALA A 95 19.80 -1.72 6.41
C ALA A 95 18.99 -0.40 6.52
N ILE A 96 19.62 0.73 6.18
CA ILE A 96 18.98 2.06 6.14
C ILE A 96 18.10 2.17 4.86
N PRO A 97 16.88 2.77 4.92
CA PRO A 97 16.03 2.98 3.75
C PRO A 97 16.71 3.78 2.60
N PRO A 98 16.28 3.62 1.32
CA PRO A 98 15.11 2.86 0.86
C PRO A 98 15.37 1.35 0.74
N LYS A 99 14.50 0.56 1.37
CA LYS A 99 14.47 -0.91 1.29
C LYS A 99 13.02 -1.37 1.26
N THR A 100 12.77 -2.53 0.64
CA THR A 100 11.44 -3.13 0.53
C THR A 100 11.16 -4.19 1.60
N THR A 101 12.12 -4.45 2.50
CA THR A 101 12.01 -5.45 3.57
C THR A 101 11.52 -4.79 4.86
N GLY A 102 10.27 -5.11 5.27
CA GLY A 102 9.49 -4.36 6.26
C GLY A 102 9.73 -4.72 7.74
N ARG A 103 10.85 -4.27 8.33
CA ARG A 103 11.13 -4.44 9.78
C ARG A 103 11.84 -3.24 10.42
N GLU A 104 11.57 -2.06 9.90
CA GLU A 104 12.30 -0.83 10.21
C GLU A 104 12.05 -0.25 11.61
N ILE A 105 10.95 -0.60 12.31
CA ILE A 105 10.55 0.10 13.55
C ILE A 105 10.04 -0.87 14.63
N LEU A 106 10.62 -2.06 14.79
CA LEU A 106 10.18 -2.97 15.86
C LEU A 106 10.70 -2.58 17.26
N HIS A 107 11.83 -1.87 17.34
CA HIS A 107 12.52 -1.62 18.62
C HIS A 107 11.92 -0.50 19.50
N THR A 108 10.97 0.29 18.98
CA THR A 108 10.38 1.43 19.71
C THR A 108 8.87 1.31 19.93
N LEU A 109 8.25 0.20 19.51
CA LEU A 109 6.81 0.00 19.57
C LEU A 109 6.28 0.17 20.99
N SER A 110 6.93 -0.43 21.98
CA SER A 110 6.47 -0.42 23.39
C SER A 110 6.36 0.96 24.06
N ARG A 111 6.85 2.04 23.43
CA ARG A 111 6.78 3.41 23.94
C ARG A 111 5.65 4.25 23.33
N HIS A 112 4.84 3.68 22.46
CA HIS A 112 3.81 4.39 21.71
C HIS A 112 2.44 3.76 21.90
N SER A 113 1.39 4.56 21.75
CA SER A 113 0.02 4.03 21.68
C SER A 113 -0.16 3.23 20.39
N HIS A 114 -0.78 2.05 20.51
CA HIS A 114 -1.06 1.16 19.39
C HIS A 114 -2.56 1.11 19.13
N TYR A 115 -2.90 1.15 17.85
CA TYR A 115 -4.27 1.11 17.34
C TYR A 115 -4.29 0.21 16.11
N LEU A 116 -5.43 -0.40 15.84
CA LEU A 116 -5.66 -1.00 14.53
C LEU A 116 -5.93 0.12 13.53
N LEU A 117 -5.69 -0.14 12.24
CA LEU A 117 -6.02 0.83 11.21
C LEU A 117 -7.53 1.14 11.17
N ASP A 118 -8.33 0.17 11.60
CA ASP A 118 -9.77 0.26 11.79
C ASP A 118 -10.15 1.47 12.66
N ASP A 119 -9.36 1.77 13.71
CA ASP A 119 -9.55 2.92 14.60
C ASP A 119 -9.32 4.27 13.88
N ALA A 120 -8.59 4.24 12.76
CA ALA A 120 -8.39 5.38 11.88
C ALA A 120 -9.41 5.43 10.71
N GLY A 121 -10.40 4.53 10.70
CA GLY A 121 -11.52 4.53 9.74
C GLY A 121 -11.26 3.74 8.45
N ILE A 122 -10.20 2.95 8.39
CA ILE A 122 -9.90 2.07 7.26
C ILE A 122 -9.65 0.64 7.79
N PRO A 123 -10.41 -0.38 7.37
CA PRO A 123 -10.17 -1.74 7.82
C PRO A 123 -8.75 -2.21 7.49
N ALA A 124 -8.01 -2.70 8.48
CA ALA A 124 -6.60 -3.06 8.31
C ALA A 124 -6.39 -4.09 7.19
N GLY A 125 -7.25 -5.12 7.13
CA GLY A 125 -7.21 -6.16 6.11
C GLY A 125 -7.59 -5.68 4.70
N ALA A 126 -8.23 -4.51 4.56
CA ALA A 126 -8.63 -3.97 3.27
C ALA A 126 -7.61 -2.99 2.68
N LYS A 127 -6.67 -2.47 3.49
CA LYS A 127 -5.77 -1.38 3.09
C LYS A 127 -5.05 -1.67 1.77
N GLU A 128 -4.41 -2.84 1.64
CA GLU A 128 -3.64 -3.17 0.44
C GLU A 128 -4.52 -3.19 -0.81
N ALA A 129 -5.70 -3.81 -0.73
CA ALA A 129 -6.66 -3.83 -1.84
C ALA A 129 -7.15 -2.42 -2.21
N ILE A 130 -7.42 -1.56 -1.21
CA ILE A 130 -7.79 -0.15 -1.43
C ILE A 130 -6.70 0.58 -2.19
N THR A 131 -5.42 0.39 -1.84
CA THR A 131 -4.32 1.08 -2.55
C THR A 131 -4.18 0.66 -4.01
N PHE A 132 -4.49 -0.59 -4.36
CA PHE A 132 -4.51 -1.03 -5.76
C PHE A 132 -5.73 -0.50 -6.51
N ALA A 133 -6.90 -0.47 -5.87
CA ALA A 133 -8.09 0.17 -6.44
C ALA A 133 -7.83 1.67 -6.72
N TRP A 134 -7.15 2.34 -5.79
CA TRP A 134 -6.73 3.73 -5.95
C TRP A 134 -5.81 3.89 -7.15
N GLN A 135 -4.72 3.13 -7.23
CA GLN A 135 -3.80 3.17 -8.39
C GLN A 135 -4.51 2.86 -9.72
N GLY A 136 -5.50 1.96 -9.72
CA GLY A 136 -6.34 1.70 -10.88
C GLY A 136 -7.13 2.94 -11.31
N MET A 137 -7.72 3.68 -10.36
CA MET A 137 -8.37 4.96 -10.65
C MET A 137 -7.39 5.99 -11.21
N GLU A 138 -6.19 6.10 -10.62
CA GLU A 138 -5.15 7.02 -11.07
C GLU A 138 -4.65 6.72 -12.48
N ALA A 139 -4.53 5.44 -12.84
CA ALA A 139 -4.21 5.01 -14.20
C ALA A 139 -5.29 5.42 -15.21
N ILE A 140 -6.56 5.35 -14.81
CA ILE A 140 -7.69 5.73 -15.64
C ILE A 140 -7.77 7.24 -15.87
N VAL A 141 -7.48 8.06 -14.85
CA VAL A 141 -7.49 9.54 -14.96
C VAL A 141 -6.13 10.13 -15.36
N SER A 142 -5.12 9.30 -15.59
CA SER A 142 -3.76 9.71 -15.95
C SER A 142 -3.09 10.64 -14.92
N ARG A 143 -3.25 10.32 -13.63
CA ARG A 143 -2.62 11.05 -12.52
C ARG A 143 -1.54 10.20 -11.85
N PRO A 144 -0.36 10.75 -11.52
CA PRO A 144 0.63 10.07 -10.69
C PRO A 144 0.18 10.00 -9.22
N ILE A 145 0.49 8.89 -8.55
CA ILE A 145 0.34 8.83 -7.08
C ILE A 145 1.39 9.71 -6.38
N PRO A 146 1.11 10.23 -5.18
CA PRO A 146 2.11 10.94 -4.38
C PRO A 146 3.34 10.07 -4.11
N ILE A 147 4.53 10.66 -4.25
CA ILE A 147 5.82 9.96 -4.06
C ILE A 147 6.36 10.30 -2.66
N PRO A 148 6.70 9.30 -1.82
CA PRO A 148 7.26 9.56 -0.50
C PRO A 148 8.69 10.11 -0.59
N GLY A 149 9.12 10.89 0.41
CA GLY A 149 10.38 11.65 0.34
C GLY A 149 11.69 10.85 0.41
N ARG A 150 11.68 9.56 0.78
CA ARG A 150 12.90 8.73 0.90
C ARG A 150 12.93 7.62 -0.14
N VAL A 151 13.12 8.00 -1.42
CA VAL A 151 13.17 7.09 -2.58
C VAL A 151 14.33 7.43 -3.51
N GLN A 152 14.65 6.52 -4.45
CA GLN A 152 15.72 6.69 -5.45
C GLN A 152 15.44 7.82 -6.45
N ALA A 153 14.18 7.98 -6.84
CA ALA A 153 13.77 8.95 -7.87
C ALA A 153 12.39 9.52 -7.56
N CYS A 154 12.30 10.86 -7.54
CA CYS A 154 11.05 11.60 -7.31
C CYS A 154 10.30 11.94 -8.60
N ARG A 155 10.61 11.27 -9.71
CA ARG A 155 9.93 11.47 -10.99
C ARG A 155 8.50 10.95 -10.92
N GLU A 156 7.53 11.81 -11.21
CA GLU A 156 6.13 11.43 -11.38
C GLU A 156 5.94 10.40 -12.49
N TYR A 157 5.07 9.42 -12.24
CA TYR A 157 4.78 8.34 -13.18
C TYR A 157 3.41 7.76 -12.90
N VAL A 158 2.61 7.56 -13.96
CA VAL A 158 1.32 6.86 -13.86
C VAL A 158 1.60 5.35 -13.82
N LEU A 159 1.12 4.68 -12.77
CA LEU A 159 1.42 3.27 -12.56
C LEU A 159 0.40 2.36 -13.24
N GLY A 160 0.87 1.21 -13.71
CA GLY A 160 0.05 0.13 -14.25
C GLY A 160 -0.14 0.14 -15.76
N LYS A 161 -0.84 -0.89 -16.25
CA LYS A 161 -1.17 -1.12 -17.66
C LYS A 161 -2.65 -1.41 -17.80
N VAL A 162 -3.31 -0.77 -18.76
CA VAL A 162 -4.73 -0.95 -19.02
C VAL A 162 -4.96 -2.16 -19.93
N SER A 163 -5.85 -3.06 -19.49
CA SER A 163 -6.38 -4.16 -20.29
C SER A 163 -7.85 -3.87 -20.60
N PRO A 164 -8.18 -3.52 -21.86
CA PRO A 164 -9.55 -3.14 -22.24
C PRO A 164 -10.56 -4.26 -21.98
N GLY A 165 -11.64 -3.94 -21.27
CA GLY A 165 -12.85 -4.76 -21.20
C GLY A 165 -13.98 -4.15 -22.05
N PRO A 166 -15.18 -4.78 -22.10
CA PRO A 166 -16.34 -4.25 -22.84
C PRO A 166 -16.73 -2.82 -22.47
N ASN A 167 -16.50 -2.41 -21.20
CA ASN A 167 -16.79 -1.05 -20.72
C ASN A 167 -15.71 0.00 -21.05
N TYR A 168 -14.62 -0.37 -21.75
CA TYR A 168 -13.45 0.50 -21.94
C TYR A 168 -13.79 1.86 -22.54
N ILE A 169 -14.56 1.88 -23.63
CA ILE A 169 -14.96 3.12 -24.30
C ILE A 169 -15.83 4.00 -23.39
N GLN A 170 -16.69 3.38 -22.57
CA GLN A 170 -17.52 4.11 -21.62
C GLN A 170 -16.66 4.77 -20.53
N VAL A 171 -15.66 4.07 -20.03
CA VAL A 171 -14.71 4.60 -19.04
C VAL A 171 -13.94 5.79 -19.64
N LEU A 172 -13.38 5.64 -20.84
CA LEU A 172 -12.64 6.73 -21.49
C LEU A 172 -13.51 7.98 -21.69
N ARG A 173 -14.77 7.84 -22.11
CA ARG A 173 -15.69 8.98 -22.27
C ARG A 173 -15.90 9.74 -20.96
N LYS A 174 -16.06 9.02 -19.84
CA LYS A 174 -16.25 9.65 -18.52
C LYS A 174 -15.03 10.43 -18.08
N VAL A 175 -13.83 9.95 -18.39
CA VAL A 175 -12.57 10.61 -18.01
C VAL A 175 -12.26 11.81 -18.91
N LEU A 176 -12.51 11.71 -20.21
CA LEU A 176 -12.17 12.77 -21.16
C LEU A 176 -13.18 13.92 -21.15
N SER A 177 -14.44 13.65 -20.75
CA SER A 177 -15.49 14.69 -20.68
C SER A 177 -15.26 15.87 -19.71
N PRO A 178 -14.62 15.71 -18.54
CA PRO A 178 -14.45 16.78 -17.56
C PRO A 178 -13.07 17.44 -17.62
N LEU A 179 -12.14 16.97 -18.47
CA LEU A 179 -10.81 17.56 -18.58
C LEU A 179 -10.89 18.80 -19.48
N GLU A 180 -10.48 19.94 -18.92
CA GLU A 180 -10.34 21.19 -19.68
C GLU A 180 -9.45 20.98 -20.91
N PRO A 181 -9.76 21.59 -22.07
CA PRO A 181 -8.90 21.52 -23.24
C PRO A 181 -7.47 21.99 -22.92
N GLY A 182 -6.49 21.08 -22.99
CA GLY A 182 -5.08 21.34 -22.67
C GLY A 182 -4.61 20.89 -21.28
N GLY A 183 -5.48 20.28 -20.48
CA GLY A 183 -5.12 19.63 -19.21
C GLY A 183 -4.48 18.26 -19.40
N ASP A 184 -3.24 18.23 -19.92
CA ASP A 184 -2.52 16.96 -20.19
C ASP A 184 -1.91 16.33 -18.92
N HIS A 185 -2.05 16.98 -17.76
CA HIS A 185 -1.44 16.56 -16.52
C HIS A 185 -2.31 16.93 -15.30
N LEU A 186 -2.56 15.95 -14.43
CA LEU A 186 -3.15 16.15 -13.11
C LEU A 186 -2.08 16.02 -12.05
N ALA A 187 -1.94 17.02 -11.18
CA ALA A 187 -1.00 16.96 -10.05
C ALA A 187 -1.41 15.84 -9.07
N PRO A 188 -0.45 15.24 -8.33
CA PRO A 188 -0.74 14.28 -7.28
C PRO A 188 -1.73 14.82 -6.24
N LEU A 189 -2.56 13.94 -5.68
CA LEU A 189 -3.48 14.29 -4.61
C LEU A 189 -2.73 14.72 -3.34
N THR A 190 -3.21 15.78 -2.71
CA THR A 190 -2.63 16.34 -1.48
C THR A 190 -3.46 16.05 -0.24
N GLU A 191 -4.75 15.78 -0.41
CA GLU A 191 -5.69 15.55 0.68
C GLU A 191 -6.67 14.42 0.35
N MET A 192 -7.17 13.76 1.39
CA MET A 192 -8.21 12.75 1.31
C MET A 192 -9.24 12.99 2.41
N ILE A 193 -10.51 12.88 2.07
CA ILE A 193 -11.62 12.90 3.03
C ILE A 193 -12.22 11.50 3.05
N ASN A 194 -12.09 10.80 4.18
CA ASN A 194 -12.69 9.48 4.36
C ASN A 194 -14.16 9.61 4.78
N TYR A 195 -15.04 8.81 4.17
CA TYR A 195 -16.45 8.73 4.55
C TYR A 195 -16.78 7.31 5.02
N VAL A 196 -17.38 7.19 6.20
CA VAL A 196 -17.88 5.94 6.78
C VAL A 196 -19.37 6.12 7.06
N ASP A 197 -20.19 5.21 6.51
CA ASP A 197 -21.66 5.28 6.58
C ASP A 197 -22.25 6.65 6.19
N GLY A 198 -21.67 7.25 5.14
CA GLY A 198 -22.09 8.54 4.60
C GLY A 198 -21.65 9.77 5.41
N LYS A 199 -20.83 9.60 6.46
CA LYS A 199 -20.32 10.71 7.29
C LYS A 199 -18.81 10.82 7.17
N VAL A 200 -18.30 12.06 7.23
CA VAL A 200 -16.86 12.31 7.29
C VAL A 200 -16.29 11.63 8.53
N PHE A 201 -15.31 10.76 8.33
CA PHE A 201 -14.57 10.13 9.41
C PHE A 201 -13.36 10.98 9.75
N ASP A 202 -13.31 11.46 11.00
CA ASP A 202 -12.20 12.24 11.51
C ASP A 202 -11.32 11.37 12.41
N ASN A 203 -10.05 11.21 12.03
CA ASN A 203 -9.06 10.50 12.82
C ASN A 203 -8.07 11.44 13.51
N ARG A 204 -8.37 12.74 13.63
CA ARG A 204 -7.49 13.76 14.26
C ARG A 204 -7.60 13.83 15.79
N TRP A 205 -7.82 12.68 16.42
CA TRP A 205 -7.78 12.50 17.88
C TRP A 205 -6.36 12.53 18.45
#